data_AF-A0A7J5TEK8-F1
#
_entry.id   AF-A0A7J5TEK8-F1
#
_cell.length_a   1.000
_cell.length_b   1.000
_cell.length_c   1.000
_cell.angle_alpha   90.00
_cell.angle_beta   90.00
_cell.angle_gamma   90.00
#
_symmetry.space_group_name_H-M   'P 1'
#
loop_
_entity.id
_entity.type
_entity.pdbx_description
1 polymer ?
#
loop_
_entity_poly.entity_id
_entity_poly.type
_entity_poly.pdbx_seq_one_letter_code
_entity_poly.pdbx_strand_id
1 'polypeptide(L)'
;MEAQPMRLQDLRLKEGMSLEQLAELSGVDHDRLVMFENNPETIRNMHLDTARQIAKALHCNVLELHPDEGWRGGIHCAESGLRDIRRTRGYTQNELSEMTGIPQPNISWFETGYRSTSGMRLDTARRLSEALRCDPTDFLKEAYSRYENKCCI
;
A
#
# COMPACT_ATOMS: atom_id res chain seq x y z
N MET A 1 11.76 11.75 -21.21
CA MET A 1 10.83 12.54 -20.38
C MET A 1 10.61 11.72 -19.13
N GLU A 2 11.36 12.04 -18.07
CA GLU A 2 11.19 11.39 -16.76
C GLU A 2 9.90 11.95 -16.16
N ALA A 3 8.94 11.07 -15.85
CA ALA A 3 7.75 11.46 -15.13
C ALA A 3 8.19 11.94 -13.74
N GLN A 4 7.97 13.20 -13.41
CA GLN A 4 8.13 13.65 -12.03
C GLN A 4 7.08 12.91 -11.17
N PRO A 5 7.42 12.52 -9.93
CA PRO A 5 6.45 11.89 -9.04
C PRO A 5 5.29 12.86 -8.83
N MET A 6 4.10 12.47 -9.30
CA MET A 6 2.89 13.26 -9.10
C MET A 6 2.59 13.29 -7.60
N ARG A 7 2.38 14.49 -7.05
CA ARG A 7 1.94 14.62 -5.66
C ARG A 7 0.51 14.12 -5.56
N LEU A 8 0.07 13.79 -4.35
CA LEU A 8 -1.35 13.45 -4.08
C LEU A 8 -2.31 14.51 -4.66
N GLN A 9 -1.91 15.79 -4.58
CA GLN A 9 -2.65 16.91 -5.17
C GLN A 9 -2.81 16.77 -6.69
N ASP A 10 -1.74 16.40 -7.41
CA ASP A 10 -1.77 16.28 -8.87
C ASP A 10 -2.67 15.12 -9.30
N LEU A 11 -2.61 13.99 -8.58
CA LEU A 11 -3.50 12.84 -8.81
C LEU A 11 -4.96 13.22 -8.60
N ARG A 12 -5.25 13.93 -7.50
CA ARG A 12 -6.60 14.40 -7.20
C ARG A 12 -7.13 15.38 -8.26
N LEU A 13 -6.30 16.33 -8.69
CA LEU A 13 -6.68 17.31 -9.73
C LEU A 13 -6.87 16.67 -11.10
N LYS A 14 -6.09 15.63 -11.43
CA LYS A 14 -6.25 14.84 -12.65
C LYS A 14 -7.60 14.12 -12.70
N GLU A 15 -8.06 13.60 -11.55
CA GLU A 15 -9.39 13.02 -11.40
C GLU A 15 -10.50 14.09 -11.25
N GLY A 16 -10.14 15.38 -11.25
CA GLY A 16 -11.10 16.48 -11.15
C GLY A 16 -11.78 16.62 -9.78
N MET A 17 -11.18 16.07 -8.73
CA MET A 17 -11.78 16.04 -7.38
C MET A 17 -11.33 17.20 -6.50
N SER A 18 -12.23 17.70 -5.66
CA SER A 18 -11.89 18.57 -4.53
C SER A 18 -11.34 17.77 -3.35
N LEU A 19 -10.69 18.45 -2.40
CA LEU A 19 -10.13 17.79 -1.22
C LEU A 19 -11.24 17.27 -0.29
N GLU A 20 -12.36 17.99 -0.24
CA GLU A 20 -13.60 17.58 0.47
C GLU A 20 -14.20 16.33 -0.17
N GLN A 21 -14.28 16.27 -1.51
CA GLN A 21 -14.77 15.09 -2.22
C GLN A 21 -13.88 13.88 -1.97
N LEU A 22 -12.56 14.06 -1.99
CA LEU A 22 -11.62 12.98 -1.67
C LEU A 22 -11.78 12.52 -0.21
N ALA A 23 -11.96 13.43 0.74
CA ALA A 23 -12.21 13.11 2.14
C ALA A 23 -13.48 12.25 2.30
N GLU A 24 -14.56 12.63 1.63
CA GLU A 24 -15.84 11.91 1.66
C GLU A 24 -15.71 10.51 1.04
N LEU A 25 -15.06 10.39 -0.11
CA LEU A 25 -14.91 9.11 -0.82
C LEU A 25 -13.92 8.14 -0.15
N SER A 26 -12.82 8.66 0.38
CA SER A 26 -11.81 7.85 1.06
C SER A 26 -12.14 7.56 2.52
N GLY A 27 -13.01 8.35 3.14
CA GLY A 27 -13.27 8.31 4.58
C GLY A 27 -12.10 8.80 5.43
N VAL A 28 -11.12 9.46 4.80
CA VAL A 28 -9.96 10.05 5.47
C VAL A 28 -10.27 11.50 5.83
N ASP A 29 -9.92 11.89 7.05
CA ASP A 29 -10.10 13.25 7.54
C ASP A 29 -9.44 14.30 6.63
N HIS A 30 -10.14 15.41 6.42
CA HIS A 30 -9.72 16.51 5.54
C HIS A 30 -8.34 17.07 5.94
N ASP A 31 -8.09 17.31 7.24
CA ASP A 31 -6.83 17.88 7.70
C ASP A 31 -5.66 16.91 7.43
N ARG A 32 -5.91 15.59 7.54
CA ARG A 32 -4.91 14.58 7.18
C ARG A 32 -4.58 14.61 5.70
N LEU A 33 -5.58 14.76 4.82
CA LEU A 33 -5.35 14.90 3.38
C LEU A 33 -4.56 16.18 3.05
N VAL A 34 -4.84 17.30 3.73
CA VAL A 34 -4.04 18.53 3.61
C VAL A 34 -2.59 18.28 4.04
N MET A 35 -2.37 17.58 5.15
CA MET A 35 -1.01 17.22 5.59
C MET A 35 -0.27 16.32 4.60
N PHE A 36 -0.99 15.41 3.94
CA PHE A 36 -0.45 14.51 2.91
C PHE A 36 -0.06 15.24 1.63
N GLU A 37 -0.86 16.21 1.17
CA GLU A 37 -0.51 17.00 -0.02
C GLU A 37 0.71 17.90 0.21
N ASN A 38 0.86 18.43 1.43
CA ASN A 38 1.90 19.40 1.76
C ASN A 38 3.26 18.77 2.13
N ASN A 39 3.30 17.53 2.62
CA ASN A 39 4.53 16.92 3.13
C ASN A 39 4.72 15.47 2.62
N PRO A 40 5.76 15.17 1.82
CA PRO A 40 6.00 13.80 1.36
C PRO A 40 6.33 12.82 2.49
N GLU A 41 6.89 13.28 3.62
CA GLU A 41 7.17 12.40 4.76
C GLU A 41 5.90 11.86 5.43
N THR A 42 4.81 12.63 5.41
CA THR A 42 3.53 12.16 5.97
C THR A 42 2.94 11.05 5.09
N ILE A 43 3.15 11.11 3.78
CA ILE A 43 2.80 10.04 2.84
C ILE A 43 3.64 8.78 3.10
N ARG A 44 4.97 8.89 3.24
CA ARG A 44 5.84 7.71 3.51
C ARG A 44 5.44 6.98 4.79
N ASN A 45 5.00 7.75 5.79
CA ASN A 45 4.55 7.25 7.08
C ASN A 45 3.04 6.96 7.15
N MET A 46 2.31 7.16 6.05
CA MET A 46 0.88 6.85 5.97
C MET A 46 0.67 5.36 6.18
N HIS A 47 -0.43 5.00 6.86
CA HIS A 47 -0.80 3.60 7.03
C HIS A 47 -1.29 3.02 5.71
N LEU A 48 -0.94 1.76 5.45
CA LEU A 48 -1.26 1.06 4.22
C LEU A 48 -2.78 1.01 3.95
N ASP A 49 -3.61 0.85 4.99
CA ASP A 49 -5.06 0.86 4.80
C ASP A 49 -5.60 2.25 4.40
N THR A 50 -5.07 3.33 4.98
CA THR A 50 -5.37 4.71 4.56
C THR A 50 -4.92 4.96 3.13
N ALA A 51 -3.73 4.49 2.77
CA ALA A 51 -3.21 4.58 1.40
C ALA A 51 -4.13 3.86 0.41
N ARG A 52 -4.60 2.66 0.77
CA ARG A 52 -5.57 1.88 -0.01
C ARG A 52 -6.91 2.61 -0.18
N GLN A 53 -7.43 3.22 0.89
CA GLN A 53 -8.68 3.98 0.83
C GLN A 53 -8.58 5.16 -0.14
N ILE A 54 -7.49 5.92 -0.05
CA ILE A 54 -7.22 7.06 -0.96
C ILE A 54 -7.04 6.57 -2.39
N ALA A 55 -6.22 5.53 -2.60
CA ALA A 55 -5.96 4.98 -3.93
C ALA A 55 -7.24 4.43 -4.59
N LYS A 56 -8.12 3.79 -3.80
CA LYS A 56 -9.43 3.34 -4.26
C LYS A 56 -10.32 4.51 -4.69
N ALA A 57 -10.33 5.61 -3.94
CA ALA A 57 -11.09 6.80 -4.29
C ALA A 57 -10.55 7.50 -5.55
N LEU A 58 -9.23 7.47 -5.76
CA LEU A 58 -8.55 8.04 -6.94
C LEU A 58 -8.42 7.07 -8.11
N HIS A 59 -8.95 5.85 -7.99
CA HIS A 59 -8.85 4.78 -8.99
C HIS A 59 -7.40 4.50 -9.47
N CYS A 60 -6.42 4.59 -8.56
CA CYS A 60 -5.00 4.41 -8.86
C CYS A 60 -4.37 3.29 -8.02
N ASN A 61 -3.13 2.89 -8.36
CA ASN A 61 -2.39 1.95 -7.51
C ASN A 61 -1.93 2.63 -6.20
N VAL A 62 -1.90 1.88 -5.10
CA VAL A 62 -1.45 2.39 -3.79
C VAL A 62 -0.03 2.97 -3.84
N LEU A 63 0.86 2.40 -4.63
CA LEU A 63 2.23 2.88 -4.78
C LEU A 63 2.36 4.11 -5.68
N GLU A 64 1.34 4.49 -6.44
CA GLU A 64 1.33 5.78 -7.14
C GLU A 64 1.25 6.95 -6.17
N LEU A 65 0.72 6.72 -4.96
CA LEU A 65 0.73 7.73 -3.89
C LEU A 65 2.12 7.97 -3.32
N HIS A 66 3.04 7.00 -3.44
CA HIS A 66 4.36 7.09 -2.80
C HIS A 66 5.24 8.14 -3.49
N PRO A 67 5.86 9.07 -2.74
CA PRO A 67 6.55 10.23 -3.33
C PRO A 67 7.86 9.86 -4.04
N ASP A 68 8.52 8.78 -3.64
CA ASP A 68 9.79 8.37 -4.25
C ASP A 68 9.57 7.60 -5.54
N GLU A 69 10.40 7.84 -6.54
CA GLU A 69 10.52 7.03 -7.77
C GLU A 69 10.91 5.58 -7.48
N GLY A 70 10.47 4.65 -8.35
CA GLY A 70 10.84 3.23 -8.25
C GLY A 70 9.67 2.29 -8.50
N TRP A 71 9.58 1.24 -7.69
CA TRP A 71 8.54 0.22 -7.78
C TRP A 71 7.13 0.84 -7.62
N ARG A 72 6.29 0.72 -8.66
CA ARG A 72 4.94 1.31 -8.77
C ARG A 72 3.81 0.28 -8.78
N GLY A 73 4.10 -0.96 -8.42
CA GLY A 73 3.10 -2.01 -8.31
C GLY A 73 3.59 -3.35 -8.85
N GLY A 74 3.28 -4.40 -8.10
CA GLY A 74 3.34 -5.77 -8.59
C GLY A 74 1.99 -6.23 -9.08
N ILE A 75 1.97 -7.39 -9.75
CA ILE A 75 0.71 -8.07 -10.06
C ILE A 75 0.16 -8.61 -8.74
N HIS A 76 -1.16 -8.47 -8.53
CA HIS A 76 -1.86 -9.10 -7.41
C HIS A 76 -1.51 -10.59 -7.35
N CYS A 77 -1.04 -11.06 -6.19
CA CYS A 77 -0.78 -12.48 -5.97
C CYS A 77 -2.09 -13.23 -5.71
N ALA A 78 -2.10 -14.53 -6.00
CA ALA A 78 -3.23 -15.39 -5.66
C ALA A 78 -3.37 -15.56 -4.13
N GLU A 79 -2.25 -15.49 -3.42
CA GLU A 79 -2.19 -15.58 -1.97
C GLU A 79 -2.38 -14.22 -1.31
N SER A 80 -3.18 -14.20 -0.24
CA SER A 80 -3.34 -13.03 0.62
C SER A 80 -2.50 -13.16 1.89
N GLY A 81 -1.79 -12.09 2.25
CA GLY A 81 -1.06 -11.94 3.49
C GLY A 81 0.44 -12.21 3.36
N LEU A 82 1.21 -11.37 4.05
CA LEU A 82 2.67 -11.31 3.95
C LEU A 82 3.36 -12.68 4.11
N ARG A 83 2.93 -13.47 5.10
CA ARG A 83 3.52 -14.78 5.39
C ARG A 83 3.34 -15.77 4.24
N ASP A 84 2.15 -15.81 3.67
CA ASP A 84 1.76 -16.80 2.67
C ASP A 84 2.43 -16.46 1.34
N ILE A 85 2.40 -15.18 0.96
CA ILE A 85 3.14 -14.64 -0.19
C ILE A 85 4.64 -14.95 -0.07
N ARG A 86 5.26 -14.63 1.07
CA ARG A 86 6.71 -14.90 1.29
C ARG A 86 7.03 -16.38 1.12
N ARG A 87 6.20 -17.27 1.68
CA ARG A 87 6.40 -18.72 1.60
C ARG A 87 6.23 -19.26 0.19
N THR A 88 5.24 -18.79 -0.57
CA THR A 88 5.08 -19.15 -1.99
C THR A 88 6.31 -18.75 -2.81
N ARG A 89 6.93 -17.62 -2.48
CA ARG A 89 8.18 -17.16 -3.13
C ARG A 89 9.44 -17.89 -2.64
N GLY A 90 9.33 -18.78 -1.66
CA GLY A 90 10.44 -19.61 -1.17
C GLY A 90 11.42 -18.89 -0.24
N TYR A 91 11.09 -17.70 0.26
CA TYR A 91 11.99 -16.95 1.14
C TYR A 91 11.77 -17.25 2.62
N THR A 92 12.84 -17.23 3.41
CA THR A 92 12.81 -17.16 4.87
C THR A 92 12.58 -15.72 5.33
N GLN A 93 12.26 -15.53 6.62
CA GLN A 93 12.11 -14.18 7.19
C GLN A 93 13.46 -13.43 7.23
N ASN A 94 14.57 -14.14 7.37
CA ASN A 94 15.92 -13.54 7.36
C ASN A 94 16.29 -13.07 5.95
N GLU A 95 16.08 -13.89 4.92
CA GLU A 95 16.34 -13.49 3.53
C GLU A 95 15.49 -12.28 3.13
N LEU A 96 14.20 -12.26 3.51
CA LEU A 96 13.36 -11.09 3.26
C LEU A 96 13.83 -9.85 4.03
N SER A 97 14.35 -10.03 5.25
CA SER A 97 14.95 -8.95 6.05
C SER A 97 16.18 -8.36 5.36
N GLU A 98 17.05 -9.20 4.81
CA GLU A 98 18.26 -8.78 4.11
C GLU A 98 17.91 -8.05 2.80
N MET A 99 16.95 -8.58 2.03
CA MET A 99 16.50 -7.97 0.77
C MET A 99 15.86 -6.59 0.95
N THR A 100 15.11 -6.40 2.04
CA THR A 100 14.30 -5.18 2.25
C THR A 100 14.92 -4.17 3.22
N GLY A 101 15.94 -4.60 3.98
CA GLY A 101 16.49 -3.84 5.10
C GLY A 101 15.52 -3.68 6.29
N ILE A 102 14.37 -4.37 6.28
CA ILE A 102 13.42 -4.36 7.39
C ILE A 102 13.86 -5.42 8.40
N PRO A 103 14.05 -5.09 9.69
CA PRO A 103 14.48 -6.08 10.68
C PRO A 103 13.56 -7.32 10.71
N GLN A 104 14.16 -8.51 10.70
CA GLN A 104 13.40 -9.77 10.75
C GLN A 104 12.34 -9.83 11.87
N PRO A 105 12.57 -9.30 13.09
CA PRO A 105 11.53 -9.27 14.11
C PRO A 105 10.28 -8.50 13.68
N ASN A 106 10.42 -7.39 12.92
CA ASN A 106 9.30 -6.64 12.39
C ASN A 106 8.49 -7.48 11.38
N ILE A 107 9.18 -8.20 10.48
CA ILE A 107 8.53 -9.12 9.53
C ILE A 107 7.73 -10.17 10.29
N SER A 108 8.33 -10.79 11.31
CA SER A 108 7.65 -11.77 12.17
C SER A 108 6.42 -11.16 12.87
N TRP A 109 6.52 -9.95 13.40
CA TRP A 109 5.40 -9.26 14.03
C TRP A 109 4.22 -9.01 13.10
N PHE A 110 4.48 -8.66 11.83
CA PHE A 110 3.43 -8.54 10.82
C PHE A 110 2.82 -9.89 10.45
N GLU A 111 3.64 -10.91 10.26
CA GLU A 111 3.18 -12.25 9.86
C GLU A 111 2.37 -12.99 10.94
N THR A 112 2.64 -12.68 12.21
CA THR A 112 1.95 -13.24 13.37
C THR A 112 0.75 -12.41 13.81
N GLY A 113 0.57 -11.21 13.25
CA GLY A 113 -0.49 -10.28 13.63
C GLY A 113 -0.23 -9.51 14.93
N TYR A 114 0.96 -9.64 15.55
CA TYR A 114 1.36 -8.80 16.68
C TYR A 114 1.33 -7.31 16.30
N ARG A 115 1.67 -7.00 15.04
CA ARG A 115 1.36 -5.71 14.41
C ARG A 115 0.47 -5.96 13.20
N SER A 116 -0.58 -5.16 13.07
CA SER A 116 -1.48 -5.24 11.90
C SER A 116 -0.76 -4.77 10.63
N THR A 117 -0.97 -5.49 9.52
CA THR A 117 -0.52 -5.05 8.19
C THR A 117 -1.28 -3.83 7.70
N SER A 118 -2.51 -3.59 8.17
CA SER A 118 -3.28 -2.36 7.90
C SER A 118 -2.56 -1.11 8.42
N GLY A 119 -1.89 -1.23 9.57
CA GLY A 119 -1.09 -0.16 10.18
C GLY A 119 0.37 -0.14 9.71
N MET A 120 0.74 -0.92 8.70
CA MET A 120 2.06 -0.90 8.11
C MET A 120 2.29 0.45 7.42
N ARG A 121 3.48 1.05 7.58
CA ARG A 121 3.83 2.29 6.87
C ARG A 121 3.95 2.02 5.37
N LEU A 122 3.52 2.98 4.55
CA LEU A 122 3.54 2.86 3.10
C LEU A 122 4.94 2.58 2.55
N ASP A 123 6.00 3.22 3.08
CA ASP A 123 7.37 2.92 2.66
C ASP A 123 7.79 1.48 3.00
N THR A 124 7.36 0.95 4.15
CA THR A 124 7.61 -0.47 4.51
C THR A 124 6.88 -1.41 3.56
N ALA A 125 5.61 -1.10 3.23
CA ALA A 125 4.82 -1.87 2.28
C ALA A 125 5.44 -1.84 0.88
N ARG A 126 5.93 -0.68 0.41
CA ARG A 126 6.63 -0.54 -0.87
C ARG A 126 7.84 -1.46 -0.95
N ARG A 127 8.72 -1.44 0.06
CA ARG A 127 9.94 -2.27 0.08
C ARG A 127 9.63 -3.77 0.09
N LEU A 128 8.64 -4.19 0.87
CA LEU A 128 8.20 -5.60 0.89
C LEU A 128 7.59 -6.01 -0.44
N SER A 129 6.75 -5.16 -1.02
CA SER A 129 6.08 -5.38 -2.31
C SER A 129 7.09 -5.48 -3.46
N GLU A 130 8.13 -4.65 -3.43
CA GLU A 130 9.23 -4.69 -4.40
C GLU A 130 10.02 -6.00 -4.32
N ALA A 131 10.38 -6.43 -3.10
CA ALA A 131 11.12 -7.67 -2.87
C ALA A 131 10.30 -8.92 -3.23
N LEU A 132 9.00 -8.92 -2.91
CA LEU A 132 8.09 -10.05 -3.14
C LEU A 132 7.43 -10.02 -4.53
N ARG A 133 7.62 -8.94 -5.30
CA ARG A 133 7.02 -8.71 -6.62
C ARG A 133 5.49 -8.92 -6.61
N CYS A 134 4.81 -8.29 -5.66
CA CYS A 134 3.36 -8.35 -5.46
C CYS A 134 2.76 -6.95 -5.29
N ASP A 135 1.44 -6.82 -5.24
CA ASP A 135 0.81 -5.55 -4.87
C ASP A 135 0.89 -5.37 -3.33
N PRO A 136 1.16 -4.18 -2.78
CA PRO A 136 1.20 -4.01 -1.32
C PRO A 136 -0.15 -4.27 -0.64
N THR A 137 -1.27 -4.13 -1.35
CA THR A 137 -2.59 -4.45 -0.80
C THR A 137 -2.78 -5.95 -0.57
N ASP A 138 -2.02 -6.81 -1.24
CA ASP A 138 -2.03 -8.26 -1.01
C ASP A 138 -1.59 -8.61 0.43
N PHE A 139 -0.85 -7.72 1.12
CA PHE A 139 -0.48 -7.92 2.53
C PHE A 139 -1.64 -7.75 3.49
N LEU A 140 -2.68 -7.04 3.07
CA LEU A 140 -3.88 -6.86 3.86
C LEU A 140 -4.63 -8.18 3.78
N LYS A 141 -4.59 -8.94 4.89
CA LYS A 141 -5.58 -9.99 5.11
C LYS A 141 -6.90 -9.30 5.37
N GLU A 142 -7.53 -8.80 4.32
CA GLU A 142 -8.92 -8.43 4.42
C GLU A 142 -9.69 -9.71 4.82
N ALA A 143 -10.74 -9.59 5.62
CA ALA A 143 -11.60 -10.71 6.04
C ALA A 143 -12.42 -11.30 4.87
N TYR A 144 -11.83 -11.44 3.68
CA TYR A 144 -12.46 -11.95 2.47
C TYR A 144 -12.40 -13.47 2.46
N SER A 145 -13.15 -14.06 3.38
CA SER A 145 -13.70 -15.40 3.21
C SER A 145 -15.06 -15.38 2.47
N ARG A 146 -15.46 -14.28 1.81
CA ARG A 146 -16.84 -14.17 1.27
C ARG A 146 -17.09 -13.46 -0.07
N TYR A 147 -16.07 -13.17 -0.89
CA TYR A 147 -16.33 -12.74 -2.27
C TYR A 147 -15.50 -13.51 -3.31
N GLU A 148 -15.39 -14.83 -3.14
CA GLU A 148 -15.59 -15.70 -4.30
C GLU A 148 -17.11 -15.85 -4.47
N ASN A 149 -17.72 -14.95 -5.26
CA ASN A 149 -18.82 -15.29 -6.16
C ASN A 149 -19.31 -14.04 -6.90
N LYS A 150 -19.36 -14.19 -8.23
CA LYS A 150 -19.97 -13.35 -9.26
C LYS A 150 -19.09 -12.24 -9.86
N CYS A 151 -18.33 -12.65 -10.87
CA CYS A 151 -18.54 -12.12 -12.22
C CYS A 151 -18.09 -13.17 -13.25
N CYS A 152 -18.97 -14.15 -13.50
CA CYS A 152 -19.12 -14.66 -14.85
C CYS A 152 -20.13 -13.73 -15.53
N ILE A 153 -19.67 -12.99 -16.55
CA ILE A 153 -20.55 -12.44 -17.59
C ILE A 153 -20.00 -12.95 -18.91
#